data_AF-I3EFL7-F1
#
_entry.id   AF-I3EFL7-F1
#
_cell.length_a   1.000
_cell.length_b   1.000
_cell.length_c   1.000
_cell.angle_alpha   90.00
_cell.angle_beta   90.00
_cell.angle_gamma   90.00
#
_symmetry.space_group_name_H-M   'P 1'
#
loop_
_entity.id
_entity.type
_entity.pdbx_description
1 polymer ?
#
loop_
_entity_poly.entity_id
_entity_poly.type
_entity_poly.pdbx_seq_one_letter_code
_entity_poly.pdbx_strand_id
1 'polypeptide(L)'
;MSLDKNIPKTEEMEESPFFYLDEIQANFYKLFSLFYSGIGIIQRDSPAKNEKPDQDAILRLENNIKEIIGQFITTREKLEERILKIEKEKPSFDSLENLLEKTRELDKIMQNKVKVLEEELPLFREAVEEIIEEIDQI
;
A
#
# COMPACT_ATOMS: atom_id res chain seq x y z
N MET A 1 -34.26 -6.87 28.14
CA MET A 1 -33.09 -6.01 27.91
C MET A 1 -32.32 -6.61 26.74
N SER A 2 -32.25 -5.90 25.61
CA SER A 2 -31.68 -6.42 24.35
C SER A 2 -30.16 -6.25 24.35
N LEU A 3 -29.43 -7.34 24.10
CA LEU A 3 -27.97 -7.41 24.00
C LEU A 3 -27.45 -7.06 22.58
N ASP A 4 -27.98 -6.01 21.96
CA ASP A 4 -27.64 -5.64 20.57
C ASP A 4 -27.05 -4.23 20.46
N LYS A 5 -26.10 -3.89 21.32
CA LYS A 5 -25.25 -2.71 21.13
C LYS A 5 -23.85 -3.04 21.59
N ASN A 6 -23.01 -3.43 20.63
CA ASN A 6 -21.55 -3.21 20.57
C ASN A 6 -20.91 -4.24 19.61
N ILE A 7 -21.47 -4.41 18.41
CA ILE A 7 -20.62 -4.81 17.29
C ILE A 7 -19.92 -3.51 16.90
N PRO A 8 -18.59 -3.40 17.04
CA PRO A 8 -17.87 -2.26 16.48
C PRO A 8 -18.23 -2.23 15.01
N LYS A 9 -18.74 -1.09 14.54
CA LYS A 9 -18.82 -0.82 13.10
C LYS A 9 -17.45 -1.19 12.55
N THR A 10 -17.42 -2.15 11.65
CA THR A 10 -16.26 -2.54 10.87
C THR A 10 -15.51 -1.26 10.56
N GLU A 11 -14.35 -1.08 11.21
CA GLU A 11 -13.41 -0.05 10.81
C GLU A 11 -13.30 -0.20 9.29
N GLU A 12 -13.62 0.88 8.56
CA GLU A 12 -13.33 0.96 7.14
C GLU A 12 -11.88 0.50 7.03
N MET A 13 -11.67 -0.72 6.51
CA MET A 13 -10.33 -1.25 6.33
C MET A 13 -9.59 -0.18 5.55
N GLU A 14 -8.67 0.53 6.21
CA GLU A 14 -7.85 1.54 5.56
C GLU A 14 -7.20 0.83 4.38
N GLU A 15 -7.66 1.18 3.17
CA GLU A 15 -7.16 0.60 1.92
C GLU A 15 -5.65 0.81 1.94
N SER A 16 -4.90 -0.27 2.08
CA SER A 16 -3.45 -0.21 2.24
C SER A 16 -2.85 0.66 1.12
N PRO A 17 -1.89 1.55 1.41
CA PRO A 17 -1.22 2.38 0.40
C PRO A 17 -0.66 1.56 -0.77
N PHE A 18 -0.28 0.31 -0.50
CA PHE A 18 0.22 -0.64 -1.50
C PHE A 18 -0.83 -1.01 -2.55
N PHE A 19 -2.12 -0.99 -2.22
CA PHE A 19 -3.22 -1.23 -3.16
C PHE A 19 -3.26 -0.17 -4.27
N TYR A 20 -2.91 1.09 -3.94
CA TYR A 20 -2.88 2.16 -4.93
C TYR A 20 -1.71 2.04 -5.91
N LEU A 21 -0.61 1.35 -5.55
CA LEU A 21 0.53 1.18 -6.45
C LEU A 21 0.19 0.29 -7.65
N ASP A 22 -0.53 -0.81 -7.42
CA ASP A 22 -1.00 -1.69 -8.48
C ASP A 22 -2.01 -0.98 -9.40
N GLU A 23 -2.91 -0.19 -8.83
CA GLU A 23 -3.86 0.62 -9.60
C GLU A 23 -3.17 1.72 -10.41
N ILE A 24 -2.14 2.38 -9.85
CA ILE A 24 -1.32 3.38 -10.56
C ILE A 24 -0.63 2.73 -11.75
N GLN A 25 0.02 1.57 -11.54
CA GLN A 25 0.68 0.83 -12.61
C GLN A 25 -0.33 0.45 -13.71
N ALA A 26 -1.49 -0.09 -13.35
CA ALA A 26 -2.54 -0.45 -14.29
C ALA A 26 -3.05 0.76 -15.10
N ASN A 27 -3.26 1.91 -14.45
CA ASN A 27 -3.70 3.13 -15.10
C ASN A 27 -2.64 3.68 -16.07
N PHE A 28 -1.35 3.62 -15.72
CA PHE A 28 -0.27 3.98 -16.64
C PHE A 28 -0.28 3.09 -17.90
N TYR A 29 -0.35 1.77 -17.73
CA TYR A 29 -0.44 0.84 -18.87
C TYR A 29 -1.66 1.14 -19.75
N LYS A 30 -2.81 1.44 -19.14
CA LYS A 30 -4.01 1.80 -19.88
C LYS A 30 -3.84 3.10 -20.67
N LEU A 31 -3.21 4.13 -20.10
CA LEU A 31 -2.91 5.38 -20.81
C LEU A 31 -1.99 5.14 -22.01
N PHE A 32 -0.94 4.33 -21.85
CA PHE A 32 -0.07 3.96 -22.97
C PHE A 32 -0.83 3.18 -24.05
N SER A 33 -1.66 2.21 -23.64
CA SER A 33 -2.48 1.44 -24.58
C SER A 33 -3.44 2.33 -25.36
N LEU A 34 -4.11 3.29 -24.70
CA LEU A 34 -5.00 4.25 -25.35
C LEU A 34 -4.24 5.15 -26.34
N PHE A 35 -3.06 5.60 -25.95
CA PHE A 35 -2.20 6.43 -26.81
C PHE A 35 -1.80 5.69 -28.10
N TYR A 36 -1.28 4.46 -27.98
CA TYR A 36 -0.89 3.67 -29.16
C TYR A 36 -2.08 3.22 -30.01
N SER A 37 -3.22 2.89 -29.37
CA SER A 37 -4.47 2.58 -30.08
C SER A 37 -4.95 3.78 -30.90
N GLY A 38 -4.92 4.98 -30.32
CA GLY A 38 -5.26 6.23 -31.01
C GLY A 38 -4.36 6.48 -32.22
N ILE A 39 -3.04 6.30 -32.07
CA ILE A 39 -2.09 6.39 -33.20
C ILE A 39 -2.44 5.38 -34.29
N GLY A 40 -2.71 4.12 -33.93
CA GLY A 40 -3.05 3.07 -34.88
C GLY A 40 -4.34 3.35 -35.66
N ILE A 41 -5.37 3.87 -34.98
CA ILE A 41 -6.63 4.27 -35.61
C ILE A 41 -6.43 5.45 -36.57
N ILE A 42 -5.67 6.47 -36.15
CA ILE A 42 -5.31 7.59 -37.03
C ILE A 42 -4.56 7.09 -38.26
N GLN A 43 -3.57 6.20 -38.10
CA GLN A 43 -2.80 5.68 -39.22
C GLN A 43 -3.64 4.82 -40.18
N ARG A 44 -4.61 4.06 -39.66
CA ARG A 44 -5.45 3.16 -40.44
C ARG A 44 -6.57 3.90 -41.18
N ASP A 45 -7.25 4.82 -40.50
CA ASP A 45 -8.50 5.40 -40.97
C ASP A 45 -8.32 6.84 -41.52
N SER A 46 -7.12 7.44 -41.40
CA SER A 46 -6.87 8.75 -42.05
C SER A 46 -6.72 8.60 -43.56
N PRO A 47 -7.42 9.44 -44.35
CA PRO A 47 -7.27 9.41 -45.81
C PRO A 47 -5.85 9.82 -46.23
N ALA A 48 -5.32 9.14 -47.25
CA ALA A 48 -4.06 9.55 -47.86
C ALA A 48 -4.21 10.96 -48.46
N LYS A 49 -3.11 11.74 -48.52
CA LYS A 49 -3.11 13.12 -49.03
C LYS A 49 -3.70 13.28 -50.44
N ASN A 50 -3.79 12.20 -51.20
CA ASN A 50 -4.21 12.18 -52.60
C ASN A 50 -5.58 11.52 -52.81
N GLU A 51 -6.25 11.07 -51.74
CA GLU A 51 -7.56 10.42 -51.81
C GLU A 51 -8.69 11.40 -51.48
N LYS A 52 -9.83 11.22 -52.17
CA LYS A 52 -11.05 11.93 -51.80
C LYS A 52 -11.52 11.36 -50.45
N PRO A 53 -11.76 12.21 -49.43
CA PRO A 53 -12.13 11.70 -48.13
C PRO A 53 -13.48 10.98 -48.18
N ASP A 54 -13.52 9.74 -47.71
CA ASP A 54 -14.76 9.04 -47.40
C ASP A 54 -15.36 9.67 -46.12
N GLN A 55 -16.53 10.30 -46.25
CA GLN A 55 -17.20 10.96 -45.14
C GLN A 55 -17.55 9.97 -44.02
N ASP A 56 -17.88 8.73 -44.34
CA ASP A 56 -18.20 7.72 -43.34
C ASP A 56 -16.94 7.26 -42.59
N ALA A 57 -15.79 7.17 -43.29
CA ALA A 57 -14.51 6.90 -42.66
C ALA A 57 -14.07 8.03 -41.72
N ILE A 58 -14.24 9.29 -42.14
CA ILE A 58 -13.96 10.45 -41.27
C ILE A 58 -14.84 10.44 -40.03
N LEU A 59 -16.15 10.21 -40.18
CA LEU A 59 -17.07 10.15 -39.04
C LEU A 59 -16.71 9.03 -38.05
N ARG A 60 -16.33 7.85 -38.56
CA ARG A 60 -15.82 6.75 -37.71
C ARG A 60 -14.54 7.13 -36.98
N LEU A 61 -13.58 7.75 -37.70
CA LEU A 61 -12.32 8.22 -37.12
C LEU A 61 -12.57 9.24 -36.01
N GLU A 62 -13.42 10.24 -36.25
CA GLU A 62 -13.76 11.26 -35.26
C GLU A 62 -14.42 10.66 -34.01
N ASN A 63 -15.36 9.73 -34.18
CA ASN A 63 -16.04 9.08 -33.06
C ASN A 63 -15.05 8.24 -32.23
N ASN A 64 -14.20 7.45 -32.89
CA ASN A 64 -13.18 6.64 -32.22
C ASN A 64 -12.15 7.51 -31.47
N ILE A 65 -11.69 8.60 -32.08
CA ILE A 65 -10.75 9.53 -31.44
C ILE A 65 -11.42 10.19 -30.21
N LYS A 66 -12.67 10.63 -30.33
CA LYS A 66 -13.42 11.23 -29.20
C LYS A 66 -13.55 10.25 -28.04
N GLU A 67 -13.86 8.99 -28.33
CA GLU A 67 -13.95 7.94 -27.31
C GLU A 67 -12.60 7.72 -26.61
N ILE A 68 -11.51 7.59 -27.39
CA ILE A 68 -10.16 7.40 -26.85
C ILE A 68 -9.74 8.58 -25.98
N ILE A 69 -9.97 9.82 -26.44
CA ILE A 69 -9.68 11.03 -25.66
C ILE A 69 -10.49 11.04 -24.36
N GLY A 70 -11.78 10.71 -24.42
CA GLY A 70 -12.63 10.62 -23.23
C GLY A 70 -12.10 9.60 -22.22
N GLN A 71 -11.79 8.38 -22.68
CA GLN A 71 -11.21 7.34 -21.83
C GLN A 71 -9.84 7.73 -21.28
N PHE A 72 -9.03 8.45 -22.06
CA PHE A 72 -7.71 8.95 -21.64
C PHE A 72 -7.84 9.98 -20.52
N ILE A 73 -8.73 10.96 -20.66
CA ILE A 73 -8.99 11.99 -19.64
C ILE A 73 -9.45 11.33 -18.34
N THR A 74 -10.46 10.46 -18.39
CA THR A 74 -10.97 9.78 -17.19
C THR A 74 -9.91 8.91 -16.52
N THR A 75 -9.08 8.20 -17.30
CA THR A 75 -8.02 7.36 -16.74
C THR A 75 -6.92 8.20 -16.10
N ARG A 76 -6.57 9.36 -16.69
CA ARG A 76 -5.62 10.32 -16.11
C ARG A 76 -6.15 10.91 -14.80
N GLU A 77 -7.41 11.33 -14.75
CA GLU A 77 -8.02 11.89 -13.53
C GLU A 77 -8.00 10.87 -12.38
N LYS A 78 -8.32 9.60 -12.67
CA LYS A 78 -8.20 8.52 -11.67
C LYS A 78 -6.77 8.34 -11.19
N LEU A 79 -5.79 8.40 -12.10
CA LEU A 79 -4.37 8.29 -11.76
C LEU A 79 -3.94 9.43 -10.84
N GLU A 80 -4.31 10.67 -11.17
CA GLU A 80 -4.03 11.86 -10.34
C GLU A 80 -4.65 11.73 -8.94
N GLU A 81 -5.90 11.26 -8.85
CA GLU A 81 -6.56 11.02 -7.57
C GLU A 81 -5.81 10.00 -6.70
N ARG A 82 -5.34 8.90 -7.29
CA ARG A 82 -4.57 7.87 -6.57
C ARG A 82 -3.20 8.36 -6.13
N ILE A 83 -2.50 9.11 -6.97
CA ILE A 83 -1.22 9.74 -6.60
C ILE A 83 -1.42 10.69 -5.41
N LEU A 84 -2.46 11.53 -5.45
CA LEU A 84 -2.78 12.45 -4.35
C LEU A 84 -3.11 11.71 -3.04
N LYS A 85 -3.73 10.54 -3.10
CA LYS A 85 -3.98 9.69 -1.91
C LYS A 85 -2.66 9.21 -1.29
N ILE A 86 -1.75 8.67 -2.10
CA ILE A 86 -0.41 8.24 -1.63
C ILE A 86 0.39 9.43 -1.05
N GLU A 87 0.38 10.59 -1.72
CA GLU A 87 1.12 11.76 -1.25
C GLU A 87 0.61 12.28 0.10
N LYS A 88 -0.70 12.15 0.38
CA LYS A 88 -1.31 12.52 1.66
C LYS A 88 -0.97 11.56 2.80
N GLU A 89 -0.66 10.31 2.49
CA GLU A 89 -0.22 9.29 3.46
C GLU A 89 1.29 9.37 3.75
N LYS A 90 2.07 10.04 2.89
CA LYS A 90 3.51 10.27 3.10
C LYS A 90 3.89 10.83 4.50
N PRO A 91 3.11 11.69 5.16
CA PRO A 91 3.40 12.18 6.51
C PRO A 91 3.05 11.19 7.64
N SER A 92 2.26 10.13 7.37
CA SER A 92 1.89 9.12 8.39
C SER A 92 2.90 7.98 8.52
N PHE A 93 3.80 7.85 7.55
CA PHE A 93 5.00 7.04 7.72
C PHE A 93 5.93 7.80 8.68
N ASP A 94 5.74 7.59 9.99
CA ASP A 94 6.79 7.81 10.98
C ASP A 94 8.09 7.29 10.36
N SER A 95 9.11 8.15 10.28
CA SER A 95 10.33 7.81 9.56
C SER A 95 10.82 6.45 10.05
N LEU A 96 11.22 5.58 9.12
CA LEU A 96 11.75 4.25 9.44
C LEU A 96 12.86 4.34 10.51
N GLU A 97 13.53 5.49 10.57
CA GLU A 97 14.50 5.91 11.57
C GLU A 97 13.93 5.99 13.00
N ASN A 98 12.75 6.57 13.22
CA ASN A 98 12.10 6.60 14.55
C ASN A 98 11.72 5.18 15.03
N LEU A 99 11.20 4.35 14.13
CA LEU A 99 10.92 2.93 14.40
C LEU A 99 12.19 2.13 14.71
N LEU A 100 13.26 2.39 13.96
CA LEU A 100 14.58 1.80 14.18
C LEU A 100 15.17 2.24 15.52
N GLU A 101 15.03 3.51 15.89
CA GLU A 101 15.50 4.05 17.17
C GLU A 101 14.73 3.43 18.34
N LYS A 102 13.40 3.38 18.30
CA LYS A 102 12.58 2.70 19.30
C LYS A 102 12.94 1.21 19.45
N THR A 103 13.23 0.54 18.34
CA THR A 103 13.64 -0.86 18.36
C THR A 103 15.00 -1.03 19.04
N ARG A 104 15.96 -0.14 18.76
CA ARG A 104 17.27 -0.13 19.45
C ARG A 104 17.14 0.17 20.94
N GLU A 105 16.23 1.05 21.34
CA GLU A 105 15.95 1.32 22.76
C GLU A 105 15.37 0.09 23.46
N LEU A 106 14.39 -0.57 22.83
CA LEU A 106 13.81 -1.82 23.34
C LEU A 106 14.87 -2.92 23.48
N ASP A 107 15.78 -3.02 22.51
CA ASP A 107 16.86 -4.02 22.54
C ASP A 107 17.83 -3.78 23.72
N LYS A 108 18.16 -2.51 24.01
CA LYS A 108 18.94 -2.15 25.21
C LYS A 108 18.21 -2.51 26.51
N ILE A 109 16.89 -2.23 26.57
CA ILE A 109 16.07 -2.58 27.74
C ILE A 109 16.07 -4.10 27.94
N MET A 110 15.90 -4.86 26.86
CA MET A 110 15.89 -6.31 26.89
C MET A 110 17.24 -6.87 27.36
N GLN A 111 18.35 -6.38 26.81
CA GLN A 111 19.70 -6.77 27.25
C GLN A 111 19.93 -6.51 28.74
N ASN A 112 19.53 -5.34 29.23
CA ASN A 112 19.63 -5.03 30.66
C ASN A 112 18.78 -5.96 31.53
N LYS A 113 17.55 -6.26 31.10
CA LYS A 113 16.67 -7.18 31.83
C LYS A 113 17.20 -8.61 31.85
N VAL A 114 17.75 -9.08 30.73
CA VAL A 114 18.41 -10.40 30.66
C VAL A 114 19.60 -10.45 31.62
N LYS A 115 20.45 -9.43 31.63
CA LYS A 115 21.61 -9.38 32.53
C LYS A 115 21.22 -9.42 34.01
N VAL A 116 20.20 -8.66 34.40
CA VAL A 116 19.68 -8.71 35.79
C VAL A 116 19.17 -10.12 36.11
N LEU A 117 18.45 -10.76 35.17
CA LEU A 117 17.97 -12.12 35.34
C LEU A 117 19.12 -13.12 35.53
N GLU A 118 20.20 -12.98 34.74
CA GLU A 118 21.41 -13.81 34.83
C GLU A 118 22.13 -13.66 36.17
N GLU A 119 22.06 -12.49 36.80
CA GLU A 119 22.63 -12.21 38.13
C GLU A 119 21.74 -12.75 39.26
N GLU A 120 20.40 -12.64 39.14
CA GLU A 120 19.45 -13.00 40.20
C GLU A 120 19.08 -14.50 40.22
N LEU A 121 19.01 -15.16 39.07
CA LEU A 121 18.65 -16.58 38.96
C LEU A 121 19.54 -17.52 39.79
N PRO A 122 20.88 -17.37 39.78
CA PRO A 122 21.76 -18.19 40.60
C PRO A 122 21.48 -18.02 42.10
N LEU A 123 21.26 -16.79 42.57
CA LEU A 123 20.94 -16.50 43.97
C LEU A 123 19.61 -17.14 44.39
N PHE A 124 18.61 -17.07 43.51
CA PHE A 124 17.33 -17.73 43.74
C PHE A 124 17.49 -19.26 43.80
N ARG A 125 18.31 -19.83 42.90
CA ARG A 125 18.60 -21.27 42.93
C ARG A 125 19.30 -21.68 44.23
N GLU A 126 20.32 -20.94 44.66
CA GLU A 126 21.05 -21.19 45.91
C GLU A 126 20.09 -21.18 47.10
N ALA A 127 19.21 -20.18 47.21
CA ALA A 127 18.22 -20.10 48.28
C ALA A 127 17.23 -21.28 48.26
N VAL A 128 16.84 -21.77 47.08
CA VAL A 128 15.99 -22.96 46.95
C VAL A 128 16.73 -24.23 47.34
N GLU A 129 18.01 -24.36 46.97
CA GLU A 129 18.86 -25.49 47.36
C GLU A 129 19.06 -25.55 48.88
N GLU A 130 19.31 -24.40 49.54
CA GLU A 130 19.37 -24.31 51.00
C GLU A 130 18.08 -24.78 51.68
N ILE A 131 16.92 -24.36 51.18
CA ILE A 131 15.61 -24.79 51.72
C ILE A 131 15.41 -26.31 51.57
N ILE A 132 15.83 -26.88 50.44
CA ILE A 132 15.72 -28.33 50.21
C ILE A 132 16.62 -29.08 51.21
N GLU A 133 17.85 -28.62 51.41
CA GLU A 133 18.77 -29.23 52.39
C GLU A 133 18.24 -29.14 53.83
N GLU A 134 17.59 -28.04 54.21
CA GLU A 134 16.94 -27.89 55.52
C GLU A 134 15.76 -28.87 55.69
N ILE A 135 14.96 -29.10 54.64
CA ILE A 135 13.84 -30.05 54.67
C ILE A 135 14.34 -31.50 54.80
N ASP A 136 15.40 -31.87 54.08
CA ASP A 136 15.96 -33.23 54.10
C ASP A 136 16.59 -33.60 55.47
N GLN A 137 16.84 -32.62 56.34
CA GLN A 137 17.35 -32.81 57.70
C GLN A 137 16.26 -33.00 58.77
N ILE A 138 14.97 -32.89 58.40
CA ILE A 138 13.80 -33.06 59.29
C ILE A 138 13.25 -34.49 59.20
#